data_AF-A0A9E3E407-F1
#
_entry.id   AF-A0A9E3E407-F1
#
_cell.length_a   1.000
_cell.length_b   1.000
_cell.length_c   1.000
_cell.angle_alpha   90.00
_cell.angle_beta   90.00
_cell.angle_gamma   90.00
#
_symmetry.space_group_name_H-M   'P 1'
#
loop_
_entity.id
_entity.type
_entity.pdbx_description
1 polymer ?
#
loop_
_entity_poly.entity_id
_entity_poly.type
_entity_poly.pdbx_seq_one_letter_code
_entity_poly.pdbx_strand_id
1 'polypeptide(L)' 'MIAALDTERLRLRQWRASDLAPFAGMNADPRVMEFFPARLDRQASDALAGRIE' A
#
# COMPACT_ATOMS: atom_id res chain seq x y z
N MET A 1 2.90 2.00 -21.61
CA MET A 1 2.73 3.03 -20.56
C MET A 1 1.55 2.64 -19.71
N ILE A 2 1.73 2.44 -18.41
CA ILE A 2 0.58 2.26 -17.50
C ILE A 2 -0.03 3.65 -17.29
N ALA A 3 -1.29 3.83 -17.67
CA ALA A 3 -1.97 5.11 -17.58
C ALA A 3 -2.40 5.39 -16.14
N ALA A 4 -2.14 6.60 -15.65
CA ALA A 4 -2.72 7.08 -14.39
C ALA A 4 -4.17 7.54 -14.62
N LEU A 5 -5.00 7.45 -13.59
CA LEU A 5 -6.36 7.97 -13.58
C LEU A 5 -6.43 9.15 -12.60
N ASP A 6 -6.80 10.32 -13.11
CA ASP A 6 -6.90 11.55 -12.33
C ASP A 6 -8.38 11.94 -12.15
N THR A 7 -8.69 12.45 -10.96
CA THR A 7 -9.93 13.14 -10.61
C THR A 7 -9.58 14.52 -10.06
N GLU A 8 -10.57 15.31 -9.65
CA GLU A 8 -10.31 16.63 -9.05
C GLU A 8 -9.38 16.57 -7.82
N ARG A 9 -9.46 15.51 -7.01
CA ARG A 9 -8.73 15.42 -5.72
C ARG A 9 -7.75 14.25 -5.62
N LEU A 10 -7.84 13.26 -6.50
CA LEU A 10 -7.10 12.00 -6.40
C LEU A 10 -6.41 11.65 -7.72
N ARG A 11 -5.20 11.09 -7.60
CA ARG A 11 -4.46 10.43 -8.67
C ARG A 11 -4.24 8.97 -8.32
N LEU A 12 -4.83 8.07 -9.10
CA LEU A 12 -4.53 6.65 -9.07
C LEU A 12 -3.41 6.40 -10.07
N ARG A 13 -2.30 5.85 -9.60
CA ARG A 13 -1.08 5.64 -10.39
C ARG A 13 -0.44 4.31 -10.01
N GLN A 14 0.46 3.84 -10.87
CA GLN A 14 1.36 2.75 -10.52
C GLN A 14 2.14 3.08 -9.24
N TRP A 15 2.39 2.04 -8.45
CA TRP A 15 3.24 2.11 -7.27
C TRP A 15 4.64 2.57 -7.62
N ARG A 16 5.31 3.14 -6.63
CA ARG A 16 6.72 3.56 -6.68
C ARG A 16 7.41 3.02 -5.46
N ALA A 17 8.73 2.86 -5.53
CA ALA A 17 9.53 2.43 -4.38
C ALA A 17 9.32 3.29 -3.12
N SER A 18 9.04 4.59 -3.29
CA SER A 18 8.73 5.51 -2.19
C SER A 18 7.45 5.17 -1.43
N ASP A 19 6.53 4.40 -2.02
CA ASP A 19 5.24 4.07 -1.41
C ASP A 19 5.34 2.88 -0.43
N LEU A 20 6.42 2.10 -0.49
CA LEU A 20 6.59 0.90 0.35
C LEU A 20 6.64 1.23 1.84
N ALA A 21 7.41 2.26 2.22
CA ALA A 21 7.52 2.67 3.62
C ALA A 21 6.20 3.16 4.24
N PRO A 22 5.44 4.10 3.63
CA PRO A 22 4.15 4.50 4.16
C PRO A 22 3.12 3.37 4.14
N PHE A 23 3.13 2.50 3.11
CA PHE A 23 2.26 1.33 3.08
C PHE A 23 2.55 0.32 4.20
N ALA A 24 3.82 0.07 4.50
CA ALA A 24 4.20 -0.75 5.66
C ALA A 24 3.74 -0.12 6.98
N GLY A 25 3.83 1.21 7.11
CA GLY A 25 3.29 1.93 8.25
C GLY A 25 1.78 1.73 8.42
N MET A 26 1.01 1.79 7.32
CA MET A 26 -0.42 1.51 7.33
C MET A 26 -0.73 0.06 7.74
N ASN A 27 -0.03 -0.93 7.17
CA ASN A 27 -0.27 -2.34 7.49
C ASN A 27 0.19 -2.75 8.90
N ALA A 28 1.00 -1.91 9.56
CA ALA A 28 1.39 -2.10 10.95
C ALA A 28 0.44 -1.39 11.95
N ASP A 29 -0.40 -0.46 11.49
CA ASP A 29 -1.33 0.29 12.34
C ASP A 29 -2.52 -0.61 12.75
N PRO A 30 -2.78 -0.79 14.07
CA PRO A 30 -3.85 -1.66 14.55
C PRO A 30 -5.26 -1.18 14.17
N ARG A 31 -5.47 0.11 13.95
CA ARG A 31 -6.77 0.66 13.51
C ARG A 31 -7.01 0.38 12.02
N VAL A 32 -5.97 0.47 11.20
CA VAL A 32 -6.07 0.15 9.76
C VAL A 32 -6.36 -1.35 9.57
N MET A 33 -5.75 -2.19 10.41
CA MET A 33 -5.83 -3.65 10.30
C MET A 33 -6.88 -4.30 11.20
N GLU A 34 -7.79 -3.53 11.81
CA GLU A 34 -8.75 -3.99 12.83
C GLU A 34 -9.58 -5.20 12.40
N PHE A 35 -9.95 -5.26 11.12
CA PHE A 35 -10.79 -6.32 10.55
C PHE A 35 -10.00 -7.34 9.72
N PHE A 36 -8.67 -7.24 9.69
CA PHE A 36 -7.80 -8.19 9.01
C PHE A 36 -7.32 -9.28 9.97
N PRO A 37 -6.94 -10.48 9.47
CA PRO A 37 -6.48 -11.57 10.32
C PRO A 37 -5.26 -11.24 11.19
N ALA A 38 -4.38 -10.35 10.69
CA ALA A 38 -3.21 -9.89 11.41
C ALA A 38 -2.67 -8.59 10.80
N ARG A 39 -1.89 -7.84 11.60
CA ARG A 39 -1.02 -6.76 11.12
C ARG A 39 0.17 -7.35 10.38
N LEU A 40 0.76 -6.57 9.46
CA LEU A 40 1.96 -6.97 8.74
C LEU A 40 3.18 -6.24 9.29
N ASP A 41 4.30 -6.95 9.37
CA ASP A 41 5.59 -6.31 9.49
C ASP A 41 6.05 -5.76 8.12
N ARG A 42 7.24 -5.14 8.10
CA ARG A 42 7.80 -4.54 6.89
C ARG A 42 7.99 -5.57 5.77
N GLN A 43 8.48 -6.76 6.07
CA GLN A 43 8.80 -7.76 5.05
C GLN A 43 7.52 -8.31 4.41
N ALA A 44 6.51 -8.63 5.23
CA ALA A 44 5.22 -9.11 4.76
C ALA A 44 4.46 -8.03 3.96
N SER A 45 4.57 -6.75 4.37
CA SER A 45 3.98 -5.63 3.62
C SER A 45 4.64 -5.42 2.25
N ASP A 46 5.97 -5.47 2.17
CA ASP A 46 6.70 -5.38 0.89
C ASP A 46 6.37 -6.56 -0.03
N ALA A 47 6.25 -7.77 0.52
CA ALA A 47 5.84 -8.96 -0.23
C ALA A 47 4.41 -8.84 -0.78
N LEU A 48 3.48 -8.27 0.02
CA LEU A 48 2.13 -7.98 -0.45
C LEU A 48 2.15 -6.95 -1.57
N ALA A 49 2.89 -5.85 -1.41
CA ALA A 49 3.01 -4.80 -2.42
C ALA A 49 3.50 -5.37 -3.76
N GLY A 50 4.55 -6.20 -3.76
CA GLY A 50 5.05 -6.83 -4.99
C GLY A 50 4.08 -7.83 -5.65
N ARG A 51 3.07 -8.33 -4.91
CA ARG A 51 2.03 -9.23 -5.45
C ARG A 51 0.86 -8.48 -6.08
N ILE A 52 0.58 -7.25 -5.61
CA ILE A 52 -0.57 -6.45 -6.03
C ILE A 52 -0.21 -5.25 -6.91
N GLU A 53 1.09 -5.08 -7.18
CA GLU A 53 1.61 -4.12 -8.15
C GLU A 53 1.16 -4.45 -9.60
#